data_AF-A0AAN8XAM7-F1
#
_entry.id   AF-A0AAN8XAM7-F1
#
_cell.length_a   1.000
_cell.length_b   1.000
_cell.length_c   1.000
_cell.angle_alpha   90.00
_cell.angle_beta   90.00
_cell.angle_gamma   90.00
#
_symmetry.space_group_name_H-M   'P 1'
#
loop_
_entity.id
_entity.type
_entity.pdbx_description
1 polymer ?
#
loop_
_entity_poly.entity_id
_entity_poly.type
_entity_poly.pdbx_seq_one_letter_code
_entity_poly.pdbx_strand_id
1 'polypeptide(L)'
;MESVGVRGVTSIGLFPLFVGAMAPPSAGRNTICGRFTRHLNVLCIDAFDDGTLDRIFGAIVNWHFSTQEESTVQQLQRASSREVYKLVSSTFLPTPAKSHYVFNLRDFSRVISGILLVPNSALSSVEKLMRLWLHEIYRVFHDRLCDDNDRSEFFKIIKRVGEKNFRLRMETVLAHLVPEGEDLTPLHVNNLIFGDYMIPDAEEKVYDEIQDMSDLTQVVETYLHEYNVVSKSTMSLVLFQYMIQHVARISRVLKQNSGHALLIGFAGSGRQSCTKLAAYMASYDLFKIEVTKTYGVTEWRDDIKKVMMKAGGDGKPTVFLLLDTQIKDESFIEDVNTLLNTGDLPNLYTNEEKAEILEKIQAVAKDEFSSYNCSHRSDPGRRSQSV
;
A
#
# COMPACT_ATOMS: atom_id res chain seq x y z
N MET A 1 17.40 64.27 -29.24
CA MET A 1 16.05 64.21 -29.86
C MET A 1 15.98 62.85 -30.55
N GLU A 2 15.20 61.86 -30.16
CA GLU A 2 14.15 61.70 -29.16
C GLU A 2 14.13 60.22 -28.73
N SER A 3 13.61 60.00 -27.53
CA SER A 3 13.31 58.73 -26.87
C SER A 3 12.05 58.03 -27.40
N VAL A 4 11.83 56.80 -26.89
CA VAL A 4 10.54 56.06 -26.79
C VAL A 4 10.22 55.13 -27.99
N GLY A 5 9.87 53.86 -27.83
CA GLY A 5 9.54 53.09 -26.64
C GLY A 5 9.47 51.57 -26.90
N VAL A 6 9.74 50.83 -25.83
CA VAL A 6 9.53 49.40 -25.68
C VAL A 6 8.03 49.13 -25.57
N ARG A 7 7.49 48.21 -26.39
CA ARG A 7 6.25 47.43 -26.14
C ARG A 7 6.07 46.36 -27.22
N GLY A 8 5.79 45.12 -26.82
CA GLY A 8 5.04 44.20 -27.69
C GLY A 8 5.40 42.71 -27.66
N VAL A 9 5.21 42.05 -26.51
CA VAL A 9 4.75 40.65 -26.39
C VAL A 9 5.53 39.56 -27.15
N THR A 10 6.49 38.93 -26.48
CA THR A 10 6.92 37.56 -26.81
C THR A 10 5.77 36.59 -26.49
N SER A 11 5.06 36.11 -27.52
CA SER A 11 4.24 34.91 -27.35
C SER A 11 5.19 33.72 -27.19
N ILE A 12 5.35 33.22 -25.96
CA ILE A 12 5.94 31.91 -25.72
C ILE A 12 4.90 30.91 -26.23
N GLY A 13 5.06 30.44 -27.47
CA GLY A 13 4.31 29.31 -27.99
C GLY A 13 4.72 28.07 -27.21
N LEU A 14 3.98 27.74 -26.16
CA LEU A 14 4.04 26.44 -25.52
C LEU A 14 3.54 25.42 -26.56
N PHE A 15 4.47 24.79 -27.29
CA PHE A 15 4.12 23.61 -28.07
C PHE A 15 3.82 22.48 -27.08
N PRO A 16 2.57 21.98 -27.01
CA PRO A 16 2.24 20.90 -26.09
C PRO A 16 2.97 19.62 -26.50
N LEU A 17 3.83 19.09 -25.63
CA LEU A 17 4.42 17.77 -25.78
C LEU A 17 3.43 16.73 -25.25
N PHE A 18 2.98 15.82 -26.13
CA PHE A 18 2.11 14.72 -25.73
C PHE A 18 2.94 13.45 -25.50
N VAL A 19 2.86 12.89 -24.30
CA VAL A 19 3.44 11.59 -23.94
C VAL A 19 2.32 10.71 -23.44
N GLY A 20 2.24 9.49 -23.95
CA GLY A 20 1.26 8.49 -23.52
C GLY A 20 1.93 7.14 -23.31
N ALA A 21 1.37 6.34 -22.41
CA ALA A 21 1.78 4.96 -22.19
C ALA A 21 0.57 4.06 -22.43
N MET A 22 0.80 2.89 -23.03
CA MET A 22 -0.21 1.86 -23.20
C MET A 22 0.37 0.50 -22.84
N ALA A 23 -0.48 -0.38 -22.31
CA ALA A 23 -0.11 -1.78 -22.22
C ALA A 23 -0.09 -2.41 -23.61
N PRO A 24 0.69 -3.48 -23.84
CA PRO A 24 0.73 -4.15 -25.12
C PRO A 24 -0.68 -4.59 -25.58
N PRO A 25 -0.99 -4.46 -26.87
CA PRO A 25 -2.24 -4.97 -27.43
C PRO A 25 -2.21 -6.51 -27.37
N SER A 26 -2.74 -7.08 -26.30
CA SER A 26 -2.84 -8.53 -26.06
C SER A 26 -4.22 -8.90 -25.55
N ALA A 27 -4.59 -10.18 -25.70
CA ALA A 27 -5.80 -10.86 -25.21
C ALA A 27 -6.84 -9.97 -24.48
N GLY A 28 -7.69 -9.28 -25.26
CA GLY A 28 -8.83 -8.50 -24.74
C GLY A 28 -8.60 -7.00 -24.53
N ARG A 29 -7.40 -6.47 -24.78
CA ARG A 29 -7.12 -5.02 -24.71
C ARG A 29 -7.34 -4.33 -26.05
N ASN A 30 -7.80 -3.08 -26.00
CA ASN A 30 -8.09 -2.28 -27.18
C ASN A 30 -6.81 -1.99 -27.99
N THR A 31 -6.89 -2.20 -29.31
CA THR A 31 -5.82 -1.85 -30.25
C THR A 31 -5.91 -0.38 -30.65
N ILE A 32 -4.78 0.32 -30.70
CA ILE A 32 -4.73 1.71 -31.19
C ILE A 32 -4.72 1.74 -32.72
N CYS A 33 -5.47 2.66 -33.31
CA CYS A 33 -5.52 2.87 -34.75
C CYS A 33 -4.17 3.37 -35.30
N GLY A 34 -3.70 2.78 -36.42
CA GLY A 34 -2.45 3.17 -37.08
C GLY A 34 -2.39 4.64 -37.53
N ARG A 35 -3.55 5.28 -37.75
CA ARG A 35 -3.62 6.72 -38.07
C ARG A 35 -3.17 7.57 -36.89
N PHE A 36 -3.45 7.14 -35.66
CA PHE A 36 -3.04 7.85 -34.45
C PHE A 36 -1.56 7.62 -34.17
N THR A 37 -1.07 6.38 -34.29
CA THR A 37 0.35 6.07 -34.02
C THR A 37 1.31 6.70 -35.02
N ARG A 38 0.86 7.05 -36.24
CA ARG A 38 1.66 7.83 -37.21
C ARG A 38 2.15 9.18 -36.65
N HIS A 39 1.43 9.76 -35.70
CA HIS A 39 1.79 11.05 -35.10
C HIS A 39 2.69 10.93 -33.88
N LEU A 40 3.05 9.70 -33.46
CA LEU A 40 3.78 9.43 -32.23
C LEU A 40 5.03 8.58 -32.52
N ASN A 41 6.08 8.82 -31.74
CA ASN A 41 7.19 7.88 -31.66
C ASN A 41 6.83 6.78 -30.66
N VAL A 42 6.71 5.54 -31.13
CA VAL A 42 6.38 4.40 -30.27
C VAL A 42 7.67 3.80 -29.72
N LEU A 43 7.84 3.87 -28.41
CA LEU A 43 8.92 3.21 -27.67
C LEU A 43 8.35 2.03 -26.90
N CYS A 44 8.97 0.87 -27.02
CA CYS A 44 8.59 -0.32 -26.25
C CYS A 44 9.49 -0.41 -25.01
N ILE A 45 8.88 -0.56 -23.84
CA ILE A 45 9.58 -0.89 -22.60
C ILE A 45 9.35 -2.37 -22.34
N ASP A 46 10.41 -3.17 -22.46
CA ASP A 46 10.34 -4.61 -22.18
C ASP A 46 10.31 -4.87 -20.66
N ALA A 47 9.92 -6.09 -20.28
CA ALA A 47 10.01 -6.54 -18.91
C ALA A 47 11.47 -6.52 -18.42
N PHE A 48 11.67 -6.07 -17.19
CA PHE A 48 12.99 -6.08 -16.58
C PHE A 48 13.52 -7.51 -16.42
N ASP A 49 14.79 -7.70 -16.74
CA ASP A 49 15.50 -8.94 -16.47
C ASP A 49 15.76 -9.10 -14.96
N ASP A 50 16.13 -10.33 -14.58
CA ASP A 50 16.39 -10.66 -13.18
C ASP A 50 17.48 -9.80 -12.55
N GLY A 51 18.56 -9.51 -13.30
CA GLY A 51 19.68 -8.72 -12.80
C GLY A 51 19.27 -7.28 -12.52
N THR A 52 18.44 -6.69 -13.38
CA THR A 52 17.91 -5.33 -13.17
C THR A 52 16.97 -5.26 -11.97
N LEU A 53 16.07 -6.24 -11.81
CA LEU A 53 15.19 -6.31 -10.64
C LEU A 53 15.98 -6.43 -9.33
N ASP A 54 16.95 -7.33 -9.30
CA ASP A 54 17.81 -7.53 -8.13
C ASP A 54 18.62 -6.26 -7.80
N ARG A 55 19.07 -5.51 -8.81
CA ARG A 55 19.78 -4.24 -8.61
C ARG A 55 18.87 -3.15 -8.04
N ILE A 56 17.68 -2.95 -8.61
CA ILE A 56 16.76 -1.88 -8.19
C ILE A 56 16.31 -2.11 -6.74
N PHE A 57 15.72 -3.27 -6.47
CA PHE A 57 15.15 -3.55 -5.15
C PHE A 57 16.24 -3.89 -4.14
N GLY A 58 17.37 -4.45 -4.57
CA GLY A 58 18.55 -4.63 -3.74
C GLY A 58 19.10 -3.29 -3.23
N ALA A 59 19.18 -2.26 -4.06
CA ALA A 59 19.63 -0.94 -3.63
C ALA A 59 18.70 -0.33 -2.56
N ILE A 60 17.38 -0.45 -2.74
CA ILE A 60 16.38 0.07 -1.79
C ILE A 60 16.51 -0.62 -0.42
N VAL A 61 16.55 -1.95 -0.42
CA VAL A 61 16.67 -2.74 0.81
C VAL A 61 18.02 -2.50 1.49
N ASN A 62 19.10 -2.37 0.72
CA ASN A 62 20.45 -2.10 1.25
C ASN A 62 20.49 -0.76 1.95
N TRP A 63 19.88 0.25 1.33
CA TRP A 63 19.83 1.58 1.90
C TRP A 63 19.12 1.59 3.26
N HIS A 64 17.97 0.92 3.35
CA HIS A 64 17.17 0.84 4.57
C HIS A 64 17.86 0.03 5.70
N PHE A 65 18.49 -1.09 5.36
CA PHE A 65 19.16 -1.96 6.33
C PHE A 65 20.69 -1.78 6.41
N SER A 66 21.22 -0.67 5.91
CA SER A 66 22.67 -0.42 5.74
C SER A 66 23.51 -0.50 7.01
N THR A 67 22.90 -0.41 8.19
CA THR A 67 23.59 -0.53 9.48
C THR A 67 23.62 -1.95 10.05
N GLN A 68 23.00 -2.92 9.38
CA GLN A 68 22.98 -4.34 9.78
C GLN A 68 24.12 -5.12 9.11
N GLU A 69 24.41 -6.33 9.61
CA GLU A 69 25.40 -7.20 8.99
C GLU A 69 25.06 -7.49 7.51
N GLU A 70 26.02 -7.18 6.63
CA GLU A 70 25.89 -7.21 5.17
C GLU A 70 25.36 -8.56 4.64
N SER A 71 25.73 -9.67 5.26
CA SER A 71 25.37 -11.02 4.82
C SER A 71 23.87 -11.34 4.94
N THR A 72 23.20 -10.82 5.97
CA THR A 72 21.77 -11.08 6.26
C THR A 72 20.88 -10.31 5.29
N VAL A 73 21.25 -9.05 5.05
CA VAL A 73 20.58 -8.13 4.13
C VAL A 73 20.77 -8.59 2.68
N GLN A 74 21.97 -9.05 2.33
CA GLN A 74 22.28 -9.58 0.99
C GLN A 74 21.54 -10.88 0.65
N GLN A 75 21.18 -11.73 1.63
CA GLN A 75 20.39 -12.95 1.36
C GLN A 75 18.92 -12.65 1.07
N LEU A 76 18.33 -11.69 1.79
CA LEU A 76 16.99 -11.18 1.53
C LEU A 76 16.87 -10.59 0.13
N GLN A 77 17.91 -9.85 -0.29
CA GLN A 77 17.95 -9.13 -1.56
C GLN A 77 18.08 -10.01 -2.79
N ARG A 78 18.72 -11.19 -2.67
CA ARG A 78 19.21 -11.91 -3.85
C ARG A 78 18.26 -12.94 -4.45
N ALA A 79 17.18 -13.40 -3.79
CA ALA A 79 16.30 -14.37 -4.47
C ALA A 79 14.89 -14.62 -3.90
N SER A 80 14.57 -14.28 -2.65
CA SER A 80 13.35 -14.84 -2.04
C SER A 80 12.04 -14.27 -2.59
N SER A 81 11.89 -12.95 -2.68
CA SER A 81 10.66 -12.35 -3.17
C SER A 81 10.51 -12.45 -4.70
N ARG A 82 11.62 -12.43 -5.46
CA ARG A 82 11.60 -12.49 -6.93
C ARG A 82 11.29 -13.88 -7.43
N GLU A 83 11.93 -14.90 -6.86
CA GLU A 83 11.66 -16.30 -7.20
C GLU A 83 10.21 -16.66 -6.86
N VAL A 84 9.70 -16.24 -5.69
CA VAL A 84 8.27 -16.39 -5.35
C VAL A 84 7.39 -15.66 -6.36
N TYR A 85 7.65 -14.39 -6.67
CA TYR A 85 6.87 -13.64 -7.65
C TYR A 85 6.79 -14.36 -9.00
N LYS A 86 7.92 -14.84 -9.54
CA LYS A 86 7.95 -15.56 -10.82
C LYS A 86 7.16 -16.86 -10.76
N LEU A 87 7.36 -17.66 -9.71
CA LEU A 87 6.66 -18.92 -9.53
C LEU A 87 5.15 -18.72 -9.37
N VAL A 88 4.74 -17.79 -8.50
CA VAL A 88 3.33 -17.44 -8.28
C VAL A 88 2.68 -16.96 -9.57
N SER A 89 3.35 -16.08 -10.32
CA SER A 89 2.83 -15.55 -11.59
C SER A 89 2.69 -16.62 -12.67
N SER A 90 3.56 -17.63 -12.68
CA SER A 90 3.46 -18.75 -13.63
C SER A 90 2.48 -19.85 -13.22
N THR A 91 2.31 -20.07 -11.91
CA THR A 91 1.49 -21.15 -11.37
C THR A 91 0.02 -20.75 -11.26
N PHE A 92 -0.25 -19.54 -10.76
CA PHE A 92 -1.60 -19.06 -10.48
C PHE A 92 -2.07 -18.13 -11.58
N LEU A 93 -2.50 -18.73 -12.70
CA LEU A 93 -2.99 -17.99 -13.86
C LEU A 93 -4.45 -17.57 -13.70
N PRO A 94 -4.84 -16.41 -14.26
CA PRO A 94 -6.21 -15.95 -14.20
C PRO A 94 -7.12 -16.86 -15.04
N THR A 95 -8.23 -17.28 -14.43
CA THR A 95 -9.30 -18.04 -15.10
C THR A 95 -10.62 -17.28 -14.92
N PRO A 96 -11.70 -17.59 -15.66
CA PRO A 96 -13.00 -16.94 -15.42
C PRO A 96 -13.50 -17.03 -13.97
N ALA A 97 -13.21 -18.14 -13.28
CA ALA A 97 -13.52 -18.32 -11.86
C ALA A 97 -12.57 -17.55 -10.92
N LYS A 98 -11.34 -17.27 -11.36
CA LYS A 98 -10.25 -16.65 -10.58
C LYS A 98 -9.64 -15.48 -11.35
N SER A 99 -10.48 -14.57 -11.82
CA SER A 99 -10.08 -13.48 -12.73
C SER A 99 -9.11 -12.48 -12.09
N HIS A 100 -9.10 -12.42 -10.76
CA HIS A 100 -8.25 -11.54 -9.95
C HIS A 100 -6.86 -12.12 -9.68
N TYR A 101 -6.52 -13.31 -10.19
CA TYR A 101 -5.18 -13.91 -10.09
C TYR A 101 -4.25 -13.27 -11.11
N VAL A 102 -4.09 -11.95 -10.98
CA VAL A 102 -3.23 -11.14 -11.82
C VAL A 102 -2.13 -10.61 -10.92
N PHE A 103 -0.93 -11.15 -11.11
CA PHE A 103 0.27 -10.76 -10.39
C PHE A 103 1.20 -9.99 -11.31
N ASN A 104 1.72 -8.86 -10.84
CA ASN A 104 2.62 -8.02 -11.62
C ASN A 104 3.73 -7.41 -10.73
N LEU A 105 4.61 -6.62 -11.33
CA LEU A 105 5.76 -6.03 -10.63
C LEU A 105 5.36 -5.11 -9.46
N ARG A 106 4.16 -4.53 -9.47
CA ARG A 106 3.63 -3.74 -8.33
C ARG A 106 3.48 -4.60 -7.08
N ASP A 107 3.17 -5.88 -7.24
CA ASP A 107 3.02 -6.81 -6.12
C ASP A 107 4.38 -7.11 -5.49
N PHE A 108 5.40 -7.33 -6.32
CA PHE A 108 6.77 -7.42 -5.85
C PHE A 108 7.21 -6.15 -5.11
N SER A 109 6.90 -4.96 -5.66
CA SER A 109 7.17 -3.69 -4.97
C SER A 109 6.44 -3.58 -3.64
N ARG A 110 5.19 -4.03 -3.53
CA ARG A 110 4.40 -4.00 -2.28
C ARG A 110 4.96 -4.89 -1.18
N VAL A 111 5.56 -6.02 -1.54
CA VAL A 111 6.28 -6.88 -0.58
C VAL A 111 7.47 -6.12 -0.02
N ILE A 112 8.29 -5.54 -0.90
CA ILE A 112 9.46 -4.77 -0.47
C ILE A 112 9.02 -3.57 0.37
N SER A 113 8.04 -2.79 -0.08
CA SER A 113 7.51 -1.66 0.70
C SER A 113 6.97 -2.06 2.07
N GLY A 114 6.39 -3.27 2.22
CA GLY A 114 5.95 -3.79 3.51
C GLY A 114 7.12 -4.17 4.42
N ILE A 115 8.16 -4.80 3.89
CA ILE A 115 9.39 -5.11 4.64
C ILE A 115 10.04 -3.82 5.17
N LEU A 116 10.00 -2.74 4.39
CA LEU A 116 10.55 -1.44 4.77
C LEU A 116 9.76 -0.73 5.88
N LEU A 117 8.56 -1.22 6.25
CA LEU A 117 7.80 -0.67 7.39
C LEU A 117 8.50 -0.96 8.73
N VAL A 118 9.21 -2.08 8.82
CA VAL A 118 9.96 -2.42 10.04
C VAL A 118 11.23 -1.58 10.08
N PRO A 119 11.46 -0.79 11.16
CA PRO A 119 12.69 -0.04 11.27
C PRO A 119 13.87 -0.98 11.47
N ASN A 120 15.03 -0.54 11.00
CA ASN A 120 16.27 -1.30 11.09
C ASN A 120 16.62 -1.71 12.53
N SER A 121 16.36 -0.84 13.52
CA SER A 121 16.57 -1.12 14.95
C SER A 121 15.73 -2.27 15.50
N ALA A 122 14.56 -2.57 14.90
CA ALA A 122 13.68 -3.63 15.35
C ALA A 122 14.06 -5.01 14.79
N LEU A 123 14.92 -5.08 13.76
CA LEU A 123 15.43 -6.34 13.23
C LEU A 123 16.64 -6.81 14.05
N SER A 124 16.40 -7.78 14.92
CA SER A 124 17.41 -8.35 15.81
C SER A 124 18.03 -9.66 15.32
N SER A 125 17.39 -10.37 14.38
CA SER A 125 17.83 -11.70 13.95
C SER A 125 17.43 -12.06 12.52
N VAL A 126 18.13 -13.02 11.92
CA VAL A 126 17.83 -13.57 10.59
C VAL A 126 16.48 -14.29 10.59
N GLU A 127 16.13 -14.97 11.68
CA GLU A 127 14.84 -15.64 11.85
C GLU A 127 13.69 -14.63 11.84
N LYS A 128 13.82 -13.50 12.55
CA LYS A 128 12.83 -12.42 12.54
C LYS A 128 12.67 -11.83 11.14
N LEU A 129 13.78 -11.67 10.42
CA LEU A 129 13.75 -11.21 9.03
C LEU A 129 13.03 -12.21 8.11
N MET A 130 13.26 -13.51 8.28
CA MET A 130 12.53 -14.54 7.53
C MET A 130 11.03 -14.49 7.84
N ARG A 131 10.64 -14.27 9.11
CA ARG A 131 9.24 -14.10 9.50
C ARG A 131 8.60 -12.87 8.88
N LEU A 132 9.28 -11.72 8.91
CA LEU A 132 8.82 -10.51 8.25
C LEU A 132 8.60 -10.75 6.75
N TRP A 133 9.56 -11.40 6.09
CA TRP A 133 9.44 -11.75 4.68
C TRP A 133 8.25 -12.68 4.42
N LEU A 134 8.04 -13.71 5.24
CA LEU A 134 6.90 -14.61 5.14
C LEU A 134 5.57 -13.87 5.31
N HIS A 135 5.47 -13.00 6.32
CA HIS A 135 4.29 -12.19 6.56
C HIS A 135 3.92 -11.37 5.32
N GLU A 136 4.88 -10.63 4.78
CA GLU A 136 4.65 -9.74 3.64
C GLU A 136 4.31 -10.48 2.34
N ILE A 137 4.95 -11.61 2.08
CA ILE A 137 4.60 -12.49 0.95
C ILE A 137 3.16 -13.01 1.09
N TYR A 138 2.75 -13.42 2.29
CA TYR A 138 1.39 -13.88 2.56
C TYR A 138 0.36 -12.75 2.35
N ARG A 139 0.61 -11.56 2.92
CA ARG A 139 -0.32 -10.44 2.79
C ARG A 139 -0.50 -9.97 1.33
N VAL A 140 0.54 -10.07 0.51
CA VAL A 140 0.48 -9.65 -0.90
C VAL A 140 -0.12 -10.72 -1.82
N PHE A 141 0.28 -11.98 -1.67
CA PHE A 141 -0.08 -13.06 -2.60
C PHE A 141 -1.13 -14.03 -2.03
N HIS A 142 -0.92 -14.55 -0.82
CA HIS A 142 -1.81 -15.55 -0.21
C HIS A 142 -3.24 -15.03 -0.03
N ASP A 143 -3.40 -13.77 0.40
CA ASP A 143 -4.71 -13.19 0.68
C ASP A 143 -5.61 -13.07 -0.56
N ARG A 144 -5.06 -13.21 -1.78
CA ARG A 144 -5.84 -13.30 -3.03
C ARG A 144 -6.30 -14.72 -3.35
N LEU A 145 -5.75 -15.75 -2.71
CA LEU A 145 -6.07 -17.14 -3.01
C LEU A 145 -7.40 -17.57 -2.38
N CYS A 146 -8.23 -18.22 -3.18
CA CYS A 146 -9.60 -18.60 -2.83
C CYS A 146 -9.68 -20.06 -2.37
N ASP A 147 -8.97 -20.95 -3.07
CA ASP A 147 -9.08 -22.38 -2.88
C ASP A 147 -7.98 -22.91 -1.95
N ASP A 148 -8.33 -23.88 -1.11
CA ASP A 148 -7.37 -24.47 -0.17
C ASP A 148 -6.27 -25.29 -0.88
N ASN A 149 -6.56 -25.81 -2.08
CA ASN A 149 -5.55 -26.45 -2.92
C ASN A 149 -4.48 -25.43 -3.37
N ASP A 150 -4.90 -24.25 -3.82
CA ASP A 150 -3.98 -23.20 -4.25
C ASP A 150 -3.17 -22.66 -3.07
N ARG A 151 -3.80 -22.50 -1.91
CA ARG A 151 -3.12 -22.11 -0.66
C ARG A 151 -2.08 -23.14 -0.23
N SER A 152 -2.40 -24.43 -0.38
CA SER A 152 -1.46 -25.52 -0.07
C SER A 152 -0.28 -25.54 -1.04
N GLU A 153 -0.52 -25.30 -2.34
CA GLU A 153 0.56 -25.23 -3.33
C GLU A 153 1.44 -24.00 -3.13
N PHE A 154 0.83 -22.86 -2.79
CA PHE A 154 1.53 -21.64 -2.43
C PHE A 154 2.43 -21.83 -1.21
N PHE A 155 1.94 -22.53 -0.17
CA PHE A 155 2.75 -22.86 1.01
C PHE A 155 3.98 -23.69 0.64
N LYS A 156 3.85 -24.70 -0.23
CA LYS A 156 4.99 -25.49 -0.71
C LYS A 156 6.02 -24.63 -1.45
N ILE A 157 5.56 -23.70 -2.30
CA ILE A 157 6.44 -22.77 -3.03
C ILE A 157 7.26 -21.95 -2.04
N ILE A 158 6.61 -21.35 -1.05
CA ILE A 158 7.29 -20.49 -0.06
C ILE A 158 8.23 -21.31 0.82
N LYS A 159 7.81 -22.48 1.29
CA LYS A 159 8.67 -23.37 2.07
C LYS A 159 9.96 -23.68 1.31
N ARG A 160 9.84 -24.13 0.06
CA ARG A 160 11.00 -24.43 -0.80
C ARG A 160 11.91 -23.22 -1.00
N VAL A 161 11.36 -22.06 -1.36
CA VAL A 161 12.15 -20.85 -1.66
C VAL A 161 12.78 -20.27 -0.38
N GLY A 162 12.01 -20.20 0.70
CA GLY A 162 12.45 -19.70 2.00
C GLY A 162 13.61 -20.53 2.56
N GLU A 163 13.47 -21.85 2.62
CA GLU A 163 14.51 -22.73 3.16
C GLU A 163 15.79 -22.74 2.32
N LYS A 164 15.65 -22.67 0.99
CA LYS A 164 16.78 -22.59 0.06
C LYS A 164 17.60 -21.30 0.26
N ASN A 165 16.93 -20.17 0.40
CA ASN A 165 17.59 -18.86 0.37
C ASN A 165 18.05 -18.40 1.76
N PHE A 166 17.25 -18.62 2.81
CA PHE A 166 17.61 -18.29 4.18
C PHE A 166 18.48 -19.37 4.84
N ARG A 167 18.54 -20.59 4.27
CA ARG A 167 19.25 -21.75 4.85
C ARG A 167 18.76 -22.10 6.26
N LEU A 168 17.50 -21.77 6.57
CA LEU A 168 16.82 -22.04 7.82
C LEU A 168 15.59 -22.90 7.55
N ARG A 169 15.27 -23.83 8.44
CA ARG A 169 14.03 -24.63 8.35
C ARG A 169 12.83 -23.79 8.79
N MET A 170 11.76 -23.83 8.00
CA MET A 170 10.57 -23.05 8.30
C MET A 170 9.91 -23.48 9.61
N GLU A 171 9.95 -24.78 9.93
CA GLU A 171 9.41 -25.33 11.18
C GLU A 171 10.13 -24.77 12.41
N THR A 172 11.44 -24.55 12.32
CA THR A 172 12.21 -23.97 13.42
C THR A 172 11.89 -22.49 13.60
N VAL A 173 11.76 -21.75 12.50
CA VAL A 173 11.50 -20.31 12.51
C VAL A 173 10.08 -19.98 13.03
N LEU A 174 9.11 -20.85 12.75
CA LEU A 174 7.71 -20.69 13.13
C LEU A 174 7.28 -21.59 14.29
N ALA A 175 8.23 -22.23 15.00
CA ALA A 175 7.91 -23.19 16.06
C ALA A 175 6.97 -22.62 17.15
N HIS A 176 7.14 -21.35 17.50
CA HIS A 176 6.32 -20.65 18.49
C HIS A 176 4.85 -20.44 18.07
N LEU A 177 4.53 -20.56 16.77
CA LEU A 177 3.16 -20.43 16.26
C LEU A 177 2.43 -21.77 16.16
N VAL A 178 3.15 -22.89 16.34
CA VAL A 178 2.61 -24.23 16.18
C VAL A 178 2.32 -24.80 17.58
N PRO A 179 1.07 -25.23 17.86
CA PRO A 179 0.75 -25.91 19.10
C PRO A 179 1.61 -27.17 19.32
N GLU A 180 1.87 -27.53 20.58
CA GLU A 180 2.66 -28.72 20.90
C GLU A 180 2.03 -29.99 20.29
N GLY A 181 2.82 -30.73 19.51
CA GLY A 181 2.40 -32.00 18.91
C GLY A 181 1.73 -31.89 17.53
N GLU A 182 1.62 -30.67 16.96
CA GLU A 182 1.11 -30.45 15.61
C GLU A 182 2.23 -30.18 14.60
N ASP A 183 1.96 -30.52 13.34
CA ASP A 183 2.84 -30.16 12.21
C ASP A 183 2.55 -28.74 11.71
N LEU A 184 3.55 -28.10 11.11
CA LEU A 184 3.38 -26.78 10.50
C LEU A 184 2.42 -26.84 9.31
N THR A 185 1.28 -26.17 9.42
CA THR A 185 0.28 -26.05 8.35
C THR A 185 0.22 -24.63 7.78
N PRO A 186 -0.39 -24.43 6.59
CA PRO A 186 -0.63 -23.08 6.05
C PRO A 186 -1.46 -22.19 6.99
N LEU A 187 -2.31 -22.78 7.84
CA LEU A 187 -3.15 -22.02 8.77
C LEU A 187 -2.32 -21.37 9.88
N HIS A 188 -1.27 -22.03 10.37
CA HIS A 188 -0.40 -21.49 11.42
C HIS A 188 0.30 -20.20 10.98
N VAL A 189 0.64 -20.08 9.69
CA VAL A 189 1.27 -18.87 9.14
C VAL A 189 0.33 -17.65 9.18
N ASN A 190 -1.00 -17.84 9.24
CA ASN A 190 -1.93 -16.72 9.41
C ASN A 190 -1.85 -16.07 10.80
N ASN A 191 -1.25 -16.76 11.77
CA ASN A 191 -1.00 -16.21 13.11
C ASN A 191 0.26 -15.36 13.17
N LEU A 192 1.08 -15.37 12.12
CA LEU A 192 2.22 -14.48 12.01
C LEU A 192 1.74 -13.07 11.65
N ILE A 193 1.73 -12.17 12.62
CA ILE A 193 1.22 -10.81 12.48
C ILE A 193 2.32 -9.80 12.80
N PHE A 194 2.41 -8.77 11.96
CA PHE A 194 3.19 -7.56 12.21
C PHE A 194 2.23 -6.36 12.27
N GLY A 195 2.47 -5.44 13.20
CA GLY A 195 1.61 -4.29 13.44
C GLY A 195 2.31 -3.21 14.27
N ASP A 196 1.74 -2.00 14.28
CA ASP A 196 2.27 -0.82 14.97
C ASP A 196 1.37 -0.31 16.10
N TYR A 197 0.34 -1.08 16.43
CA TYR A 197 -0.76 -0.68 17.30
C TYR A 197 -0.71 -1.36 18.67
N MET A 198 0.39 -2.03 19.04
CA MET A 198 0.50 -2.70 20.35
C MET A 198 0.65 -1.72 21.52
N ILE A 199 1.13 -0.50 21.26
CA ILE A 199 1.31 0.55 22.27
C ILE A 199 0.44 1.75 21.87
N PRO A 200 -0.77 1.91 22.44
CA PRO A 200 -1.71 2.93 22.00
C PRO A 200 -1.21 4.37 22.10
N ASP A 201 -0.52 4.69 23.20
CA ASP A 201 -0.06 6.03 23.54
C ASP A 201 1.36 6.36 23.04
N ALA A 202 1.94 5.52 22.18
CA ALA A 202 3.28 5.77 21.65
C ALA A 202 3.27 6.98 20.69
N GLU A 203 4.19 7.93 20.92
CA GLU A 203 4.41 9.06 20.00
C GLU A 203 4.83 8.57 18.61
N GLU A 204 5.69 7.55 18.55
CA GLU A 204 6.08 6.87 17.33
C GLU A 204 5.63 5.40 17.37
N LYS A 205 4.61 5.10 16.56
CA LYS A 205 4.10 3.74 16.39
C LYS A 205 5.03 2.93 15.49
N VAL A 206 5.80 2.03 16.09
CA VAL A 206 6.78 1.16 15.42
C VAL A 206 6.10 -0.11 14.92
N TYR A 207 6.20 -0.38 13.61
CA TYR A 207 5.72 -1.61 13.01
C TYR A 207 6.66 -2.78 13.35
N ASP A 208 6.16 -3.76 14.12
CA ASP A 208 6.97 -4.91 14.56
C ASP A 208 6.15 -6.21 14.70
N GLU A 209 6.86 -7.32 14.90
CA GLU A 209 6.32 -8.66 15.12
C GLU A 209 5.51 -8.72 16.43
N ILE A 210 4.29 -9.23 16.34
CA ILE A 210 3.41 -9.47 17.49
C ILE A 210 3.48 -10.96 17.84
N GLN A 211 4.08 -11.29 18.99
CA GLN A 211 4.32 -12.68 19.38
C GLN A 211 3.14 -13.33 20.11
N ASP A 212 2.43 -12.58 20.95
CA ASP A 212 1.31 -13.08 21.73
C ASP A 212 -0.04 -12.61 21.16
N MET A 213 -0.88 -13.57 20.80
CA MET A 213 -2.21 -13.32 20.27
C MET A 213 -3.24 -12.94 21.36
N SER A 214 -3.02 -13.37 22.60
CA SER A 214 -3.82 -12.96 23.76
C SER A 214 -3.62 -11.47 24.04
N ASP A 215 -2.36 -11.01 24.06
CA ASP A 215 -2.03 -9.60 24.25
C ASP A 215 -2.63 -8.75 23.11
N LEU A 216 -2.50 -9.22 21.87
CA LEU A 216 -3.14 -8.55 20.73
C LEU A 216 -4.65 -8.44 20.89
N THR A 217 -5.30 -9.51 21.36
CA THR A 217 -6.75 -9.53 21.59
C THR A 217 -7.15 -8.45 22.60
N GLN A 218 -6.43 -8.36 23.72
CA GLN A 218 -6.69 -7.37 24.77
C GLN A 218 -6.48 -5.93 24.27
N VAL A 219 -5.44 -5.68 23.49
CA VAL A 219 -5.18 -4.36 22.90
C VAL A 219 -6.30 -3.95 21.95
N VAL A 220 -6.73 -4.85 21.05
CA VAL A 220 -7.82 -4.58 20.11
C VAL A 220 -9.17 -4.38 20.83
N GLU A 221 -9.43 -5.12 21.90
CA GLU A 221 -10.59 -4.92 22.78
C GLU A 221 -10.59 -3.53 23.44
N THR A 222 -9.41 -3.07 23.87
CA THR A 222 -9.24 -1.73 24.45
C THR A 222 -9.58 -0.65 23.43
N TYR A 223 -9.05 -0.75 22.21
CA TYR A 223 -9.42 0.17 21.12
C TYR A 223 -10.91 0.14 20.78
N LEU A 224 -11.53 -1.04 20.78
CA LEU A 224 -12.97 -1.17 20.53
C LEU A 224 -13.78 -0.49 21.64
N HIS A 225 -13.35 -0.62 22.90
CA HIS A 225 -13.98 0.04 24.03
C HIS A 225 -13.88 1.57 23.91
N GLU A 226 -12.68 2.09 23.67
CA GLU A 226 -12.45 3.53 23.49
C GLU A 226 -13.25 4.11 22.32
N TYR A 227 -13.27 3.41 21.18
CA TYR A 227 -14.10 3.79 20.04
C TYR A 227 -15.58 3.90 20.44
N ASN A 228 -16.10 2.96 21.22
CA ASN A 228 -17.49 2.93 21.65
C ASN A 228 -17.83 4.04 22.67
N VAL A 229 -16.85 4.51 23.44
CA VAL A 229 -17.01 5.64 24.36
C VAL A 229 -17.07 6.97 23.59
N VAL A 230 -16.22 7.14 22.58
CA VAL A 230 -16.10 8.39 21.82
C VAL A 230 -17.16 8.51 20.72
N SER A 231 -17.49 7.40 20.05
CA SER A 231 -18.35 7.40 18.87
C SER A 231 -19.83 7.32 19.21
N LYS A 232 -20.65 8.10 18.52
CA LYS A 232 -22.12 8.02 18.61
C LYS A 232 -22.68 6.71 18.04
N SER A 233 -21.95 6.07 17.13
CA SER A 233 -22.34 4.79 16.51
C SER A 233 -21.47 3.67 17.08
N THR A 234 -21.94 3.08 18.18
CA THR A 234 -21.25 1.97 18.83
C THR A 234 -21.23 0.72 17.95
N MET A 235 -20.19 -0.09 18.11
CA MET A 235 -19.97 -1.37 17.45
C MET A 235 -19.95 -2.48 18.51
N SER A 236 -20.96 -3.34 18.49
CA SER A 236 -20.97 -4.57 19.28
C SER A 236 -20.30 -5.67 18.45
N LEU A 237 -18.97 -5.75 18.55
CA LEU A 237 -18.18 -6.79 17.89
C LEU A 237 -17.72 -7.80 18.92
N VAL A 238 -17.91 -9.08 18.59
CA VAL A 238 -17.24 -10.17 19.30
C VAL A 238 -15.91 -10.40 18.61
N LEU A 239 -14.81 -10.05 19.29
CA LEU A 239 -13.46 -10.22 18.76
C LEU A 239 -13.04 -11.68 18.93
N PHE A 240 -12.91 -12.38 17.81
CA PHE A 240 -12.29 -13.70 17.73
C PHE A 240 -11.09 -13.62 16.79
N GLN A 241 -10.18 -14.58 16.90
CA GLN A 241 -8.89 -14.59 16.21
C GLN A 241 -8.97 -14.23 14.71
N TYR A 242 -9.93 -14.79 13.98
CA TYR A 242 -10.11 -14.49 12.55
C TYR A 242 -10.51 -13.02 12.30
N MET A 243 -11.32 -12.41 13.16
CA MET A 243 -11.66 -10.98 13.06
C MET A 243 -10.43 -10.11 13.31
N ILE A 244 -9.62 -10.45 14.31
CA ILE A 244 -8.37 -9.74 14.63
C ILE A 244 -7.38 -9.81 13.47
N GLN A 245 -7.24 -10.98 12.85
CA GLN A 245 -6.42 -11.14 11.65
C GLN A 245 -6.88 -10.22 10.50
N HIS A 246 -8.19 -10.03 10.31
CA HIS A 246 -8.70 -9.10 9.28
C HIS A 246 -8.44 -7.65 9.63
N VAL A 247 -8.59 -7.26 10.90
CA VAL A 247 -8.23 -5.92 11.37
C VAL A 247 -6.74 -5.67 11.11
N ALA A 248 -5.86 -6.62 11.47
CA ALA A 248 -4.43 -6.52 11.21
C ALA A 248 -4.09 -6.37 9.72
N ARG A 249 -4.77 -7.12 8.83
CA ARG A 249 -4.61 -6.99 7.37
C ARG A 249 -4.98 -5.60 6.89
N ILE A 250 -6.10 -5.04 7.37
CA ILE A 250 -6.54 -3.69 6.99
C ILE A 250 -5.55 -2.66 7.53
N SER A 251 -5.14 -2.74 8.79
CA SER A 251 -4.15 -1.85 9.39
C SER A 251 -2.83 -1.83 8.61
N ARG A 252 -2.34 -3.02 8.19
CA ARG A 252 -1.15 -3.12 7.33
C ARG A 252 -1.34 -2.41 5.99
N VAL A 253 -2.52 -2.52 5.36
CA VAL A 253 -2.80 -1.82 4.10
C VAL A 253 -2.84 -0.30 4.31
N LEU A 254 -3.47 0.18 5.38
CA LEU A 254 -3.57 1.60 5.69
C LEU A 254 -2.20 2.25 5.92
N LYS A 255 -1.24 1.50 6.48
CA LYS A 255 0.14 1.97 6.69
C LYS A 255 0.94 2.12 5.39
N GLN A 256 0.54 1.45 4.32
CA GLN A 256 1.24 1.57 3.03
C GLN A 256 0.85 2.86 2.31
N ASN A 257 1.85 3.51 1.70
CA ASN A 257 1.62 4.65 0.81
C ASN A 257 0.68 4.25 -0.33
N SER A 258 -0.35 5.06 -0.57
CA SER A 258 -1.41 4.76 -1.57
C SER A 258 -2.09 3.39 -1.36
N GLY A 259 -2.15 2.94 -0.11
CA GLY A 259 -2.79 1.68 0.29
C GLY A 259 -4.29 1.67 0.00
N HIS A 260 -4.75 0.66 -0.71
CA HIS A 260 -6.17 0.42 -1.00
C HIS A 260 -6.48 -1.07 -0.86
N ALA A 261 -7.66 -1.38 -0.34
CA ALA A 261 -8.13 -2.75 -0.15
C ALA A 261 -9.54 -2.90 -0.70
N LEU A 262 -9.75 -3.92 -1.54
CA LEU A 262 -11.07 -4.38 -1.92
C LEU A 262 -11.47 -5.53 -0.99
N LEU A 263 -12.40 -5.27 -0.07
CA LEU A 263 -12.84 -6.26 0.90
C LEU A 263 -13.98 -7.11 0.34
N ILE A 264 -13.68 -8.36 -0.02
CA ILE A 264 -14.65 -9.30 -0.60
C ILE A 264 -15.10 -10.28 0.48
N GLY A 265 -16.41 -10.47 0.61
CA GLY A 265 -16.99 -11.42 1.55
C GLY A 265 -18.52 -11.33 1.61
N PHE A 266 -19.15 -12.32 2.24
CA PHE A 266 -20.60 -12.35 2.40
C PHE A 266 -21.11 -11.18 3.26
N ALA A 267 -22.39 -10.84 3.10
CA ALA A 267 -23.05 -9.87 3.98
C ALA A 267 -22.95 -10.34 5.45
N GLY A 268 -22.69 -9.43 6.38
CA GLY A 268 -22.53 -9.74 7.80
C GLY A 268 -21.13 -10.24 8.22
N SER A 269 -20.17 -10.39 7.31
CA SER A 269 -18.78 -10.78 7.62
C SER A 269 -17.98 -9.76 8.44
N GLY A 270 -18.56 -8.61 8.81
CA GLY A 270 -17.89 -7.60 9.62
C GLY A 270 -16.93 -6.68 8.89
N ARG A 271 -16.84 -6.73 7.54
CA ARG A 271 -15.94 -5.89 6.71
C ARG A 271 -15.94 -4.42 7.12
N GLN A 272 -17.11 -3.80 7.15
CA GLN A 272 -17.25 -2.38 7.52
C GLN A 272 -16.78 -2.10 8.95
N SER A 273 -17.12 -2.97 9.90
CA SER A 273 -16.76 -2.78 11.31
C SER A 273 -15.27 -2.99 11.54
N CYS A 274 -14.65 -3.94 10.85
CA CYS A 274 -13.20 -4.15 10.86
C CYS A 274 -12.47 -2.93 10.29
N THR A 275 -12.95 -2.36 9.18
CA THR A 275 -12.35 -1.13 8.61
C THR A 275 -12.48 0.06 9.55
N LYS A 276 -13.64 0.24 10.20
CA LYS A 276 -13.84 1.29 11.21
C LYS A 276 -12.85 1.16 12.36
N LEU A 277 -12.69 -0.04 12.89
CA LEU A 277 -11.78 -0.31 14.00
C LEU A 277 -10.32 -0.09 13.58
N ALA A 278 -9.90 -0.62 12.43
CA ALA A 278 -8.54 -0.44 11.91
C ALA A 278 -8.20 1.05 11.65
N ALA A 279 -9.14 1.82 11.08
CA ALA A 279 -8.97 3.26 10.88
C ALA A 279 -8.83 4.00 12.22
N TYR A 280 -9.61 3.62 13.24
CA TYR A 280 -9.51 4.19 14.57
C TYR A 280 -8.16 3.87 15.24
N MET A 281 -7.69 2.62 15.16
CA MET A 281 -6.38 2.20 15.67
C MET A 281 -5.21 2.96 15.04
N ALA A 282 -5.33 3.24 13.73
CA ALA A 282 -4.37 4.05 12.99
C ALA A 282 -4.52 5.57 13.24
N SER A 283 -5.53 6.00 13.99
CA SER A 283 -5.87 7.42 14.22
C SER A 283 -6.20 8.16 12.92
N TYR A 284 -6.83 7.48 11.95
CA TYR A 284 -7.22 8.05 10.66
C TYR A 284 -8.68 8.47 10.68
N ASP A 285 -8.98 9.61 10.05
CA ASP A 285 -10.36 10.08 9.88
C ASP A 285 -11.09 9.18 8.88
N LEU A 286 -12.17 8.54 9.32
CA LEU A 286 -12.99 7.71 8.44
C LEU A 286 -14.04 8.58 7.74
N PHE A 287 -13.94 8.69 6.41
CA PHE A 287 -14.96 9.33 5.58
C PHE A 287 -15.84 8.27 4.92
N LYS A 288 -17.15 8.36 5.16
CA LYS A 288 -18.18 7.52 4.54
C LYS A 288 -19.21 8.42 3.86
N ILE A 289 -19.58 8.10 2.62
CA ILE A 289 -20.65 8.82 1.93
C ILE A 289 -22.03 8.47 2.49
N GLU A 290 -22.94 9.45 2.48
CA GLU A 290 -24.33 9.29 2.89
C GLU A 290 -25.24 9.42 1.67
N VAL A 291 -25.61 8.29 1.09
CA VAL A 291 -26.38 8.23 -0.14
C VAL A 291 -27.87 8.43 0.17
N THR A 292 -28.39 9.62 -0.15
CA THR A 292 -29.83 9.93 -0.13
C THR A 292 -30.51 9.51 -1.43
N LYS A 293 -31.85 9.59 -1.53
CA LYS A 293 -32.57 9.26 -2.78
C LYS A 293 -32.11 10.13 -3.96
N THR A 294 -31.81 11.40 -3.72
CA THR A 294 -31.39 12.38 -4.74
C THR A 294 -29.88 12.39 -4.99
N TYR A 295 -29.09 11.58 -4.28
CA TYR A 295 -27.65 11.50 -4.47
C TYR A 295 -27.30 11.03 -5.87
N GLY A 296 -26.62 11.88 -6.64
CA GLY A 296 -26.12 11.64 -7.99
C GLY A 296 -24.65 12.02 -8.14
N VAL A 297 -24.25 12.30 -9.38
CA VAL A 297 -22.84 12.55 -9.75
C VAL A 297 -22.30 13.86 -9.16
N THR A 298 -23.14 14.88 -9.01
CA THR A 298 -22.73 16.17 -8.43
C THR A 298 -22.37 16.01 -6.96
N GLU A 299 -23.24 15.39 -6.17
CA GLU A 299 -23.00 15.14 -4.74
C GLU A 299 -21.79 14.22 -4.52
N TRP A 300 -21.62 13.22 -5.39
CA TRP A 300 -20.45 12.35 -5.41
C TRP A 300 -19.15 13.14 -5.58
N ARG A 301 -19.08 14.01 -6.59
CA ARG A 301 -17.89 14.84 -6.84
C ARG A 301 -17.61 15.80 -5.69
N ASP A 302 -18.66 16.36 -5.08
CA ASP A 302 -18.50 17.20 -3.89
C ASP A 302 -17.96 16.42 -2.68
N ASP A 303 -18.36 15.16 -2.49
CA ASP A 303 -17.83 14.32 -1.43
C ASP A 303 -16.37 13.91 -1.70
N ILE A 304 -16.02 13.55 -2.95
CA ILE A 304 -14.62 13.28 -3.31
C ILE A 304 -13.75 14.51 -3.08
N LYS A 305 -14.25 15.70 -3.43
CA LYS A 305 -13.57 16.97 -3.15
C LYS A 305 -13.30 17.15 -1.66
N LYS A 306 -14.28 16.90 -0.80
CA LYS A 306 -14.11 16.98 0.67
C LYS A 306 -13.06 15.99 1.16
N VAL A 307 -13.06 14.76 0.66
CA VAL A 307 -12.06 13.73 1.02
C VAL A 307 -10.66 14.20 0.62
N MET A 308 -10.49 14.67 -0.62
CA MET A 308 -9.21 15.16 -1.12
C MET A 308 -8.73 16.41 -0.36
N MET A 309 -9.63 17.32 0.00
CA MET A 309 -9.27 18.50 0.80
C MET A 309 -8.84 18.14 2.23
N LYS A 310 -9.50 17.18 2.87
CA LYS A 310 -9.07 16.70 4.20
C LYS A 310 -7.71 16.00 4.16
N ALA A 311 -7.54 15.10 3.18
CA ALA A 311 -6.34 14.30 3.07
C ALA A 311 -5.13 15.13 2.60
N GLY A 312 -5.29 15.91 1.53
CA GLY A 312 -4.20 16.68 0.93
C GLY A 312 -4.09 18.12 1.43
N GLY A 313 -5.21 18.82 1.57
CA GLY A 313 -5.22 20.24 1.96
C GLY A 313 -4.94 20.45 3.45
N ASP A 314 -5.61 19.68 4.31
CA ASP A 314 -5.46 19.78 5.77
C ASP A 314 -4.40 18.80 6.32
N GLY A 315 -3.83 17.93 5.47
CA GLY A 315 -2.79 16.97 5.85
C GLY A 315 -3.25 15.90 6.84
N LYS A 316 -4.56 15.64 6.96
CA LYS A 316 -5.10 14.65 7.90
C LYS A 316 -5.18 13.27 7.26
N PRO A 317 -4.53 12.24 7.83
CA PRO A 317 -4.67 10.87 7.35
C PRO A 317 -6.14 10.46 7.32
N THR A 318 -6.65 10.13 6.13
CA THR A 318 -8.08 9.90 5.91
C THR A 318 -8.31 8.57 5.20
N VAL A 319 -9.26 7.78 5.69
CA VAL A 319 -9.74 6.54 5.03
C VAL A 319 -11.06 6.82 4.35
N PHE A 320 -11.11 6.63 3.03
CA PHE A 320 -12.35 6.67 2.28
C PHE A 320 -12.99 5.28 2.23
N LEU A 321 -14.16 5.12 2.86
CA LEU A 321 -14.92 3.87 2.87
C LEU A 321 -16.13 3.93 1.93
N LEU A 322 -16.02 3.20 0.81
CA LEU A 322 -17.08 3.04 -0.19
C LEU A 322 -17.70 1.64 -0.10
N LEU A 323 -19.02 1.56 0.01
CA LEU A 323 -19.77 0.30 -0.02
C LEU A 323 -20.37 0.04 -1.41
N ASP A 324 -20.53 -1.23 -1.76
CA ASP A 324 -21.19 -1.67 -3.01
C ASP A 324 -22.61 -1.10 -3.15
N THR A 325 -23.39 -1.14 -2.07
CA THR A 325 -24.75 -0.59 -1.98
C THR A 325 -24.83 0.93 -2.19
N GLN A 326 -23.71 1.64 -2.14
CA GLN A 326 -23.65 3.09 -2.33
C GLN A 326 -23.32 3.49 -3.78
N ILE A 327 -22.90 2.55 -4.61
CA ILE A 327 -22.57 2.78 -6.02
C ILE A 327 -23.87 2.78 -6.81
N LYS A 328 -24.34 3.98 -7.17
CA LYS A 328 -25.55 4.17 -7.98
C LYS A 328 -25.29 4.33 -9.47
N ASP A 329 -24.11 4.83 -9.80
CA ASP A 329 -23.68 5.13 -11.17
C ASP A 329 -22.30 4.53 -11.41
N GLU A 330 -22.08 4.00 -12.61
CA GLU A 330 -20.80 3.44 -13.03
C GLU A 330 -19.68 4.50 -13.02
N SER A 331 -20.04 5.78 -13.24
CA SER A 331 -19.10 6.90 -13.21
C SER A 331 -18.37 7.03 -11.86
N PHE A 332 -18.98 6.56 -10.76
CA PHE A 332 -18.35 6.62 -9.43
C PHE A 332 -17.10 5.73 -9.39
N ILE A 333 -17.19 4.53 -9.99
CA ILE A 333 -16.06 3.61 -10.05
C ILE A 333 -15.00 4.09 -11.03
N GLU A 334 -15.39 4.76 -12.11
CA GLU A 334 -14.43 5.40 -13.03
C GLU A 334 -13.63 6.51 -12.34
N ASP A 335 -14.31 7.34 -11.54
CA ASP A 335 -13.67 8.38 -10.73
C ASP A 335 -12.72 7.75 -9.68
N VAL A 336 -13.15 6.71 -8.94
CA VAL A 336 -12.27 6.00 -7.99
C VAL A 336 -11.04 5.41 -8.70
N ASN A 337 -11.23 4.78 -9.86
CA ASN A 337 -10.11 4.21 -10.62
C ASN A 337 -9.14 5.29 -11.10
N THR A 338 -9.65 6.46 -11.51
CA THR A 338 -8.82 7.60 -11.87
C THR A 338 -8.03 8.08 -10.66
N LEU A 339 -8.68 8.28 -9.51
CA LEU A 339 -8.02 8.68 -8.26
C LEU A 339 -6.92 7.69 -7.84
N LEU A 340 -7.13 6.38 -7.98
CA LEU A 340 -6.12 5.36 -7.64
C LEU A 340 -4.94 5.32 -8.60
N ASN A 341 -5.11 5.75 -9.86
CA ASN A 341 -4.05 5.70 -10.88
C ASN A 341 -3.28 7.02 -10.99
N THR A 342 -3.97 8.17 -10.93
CA THR A 342 -3.39 9.50 -11.15
C THR A 342 -3.31 10.33 -9.88
N GLY A 343 -4.09 10.00 -8.84
CA GLY A 343 -4.21 10.82 -7.63
C GLY A 343 -5.04 12.10 -7.82
N ASP A 344 -5.64 12.31 -8.99
CA ASP A 344 -6.41 13.53 -9.30
C ASP A 344 -7.59 13.24 -10.24
N LEU A 345 -8.66 14.03 -10.12
CA LEU A 345 -9.84 13.96 -10.97
C LEU A 345 -9.94 15.20 -11.87
N PRO A 346 -10.08 15.01 -13.20
CA PRO A 346 -10.15 16.13 -14.12
C PRO A 346 -11.42 16.96 -13.89
N ASN A 347 -11.25 18.28 -13.92
CA ASN A 347 -12.35 19.26 -13.76
C ASN A 347 -13.12 19.12 -12.44
N LEU A 348 -12.47 18.67 -11.36
CA LEU A 348 -13.08 18.60 -10.03
C LEU A 348 -13.19 19.96 -9.32
N TYR A 349 -12.19 20.82 -9.51
CA TYR A 349 -12.05 22.10 -8.82
C TYR A 349 -12.30 23.30 -9.74
N THR A 350 -12.95 24.34 -9.21
CA THR A 350 -13.03 25.65 -9.86
C THR A 350 -11.68 26.36 -9.81
N ASN A 351 -11.53 27.45 -10.55
CA ASN A 351 -10.29 28.23 -10.53
C ASN A 351 -10.05 28.90 -9.17
N GLU A 352 -11.11 29.31 -8.45
CA GLU A 352 -10.94 29.86 -7.09
C GLU A 352 -10.44 28.80 -6.12
N GLU A 353 -11.01 27.59 -6.16
CA GLU A 353 -10.63 26.50 -5.26
C GLU A 353 -9.21 26.00 -5.54
N LYS A 354 -8.79 25.99 -6.81
CA LYS A 354 -7.39 25.72 -7.16
C LYS A 354 -6.44 26.75 -6.54
N ALA A 355 -6.81 28.02 -6.51
CA ALA A 355 -5.99 29.05 -5.87
C ALA A 355 -5.88 28.83 -4.36
N GLU A 356 -6.97 28.46 -3.69
CA GLU A 356 -6.97 28.12 -2.26
C GLU A 356 -6.08 26.90 -1.96
N ILE A 357 -6.18 25.84 -2.76
CA ILE A 357 -5.34 24.64 -2.63
C ILE A 357 -3.86 24.99 -2.79
N LEU A 358 -3.53 25.83 -3.78
CA LEU A 358 -2.15 26.27 -4.01
C LEU A 358 -1.60 27.06 -2.82
N GLU A 359 -2.41 27.91 -2.20
CA GLU A 359 -2.01 28.67 -1.01
C GLU A 359 -1.71 27.73 0.17
N LYS A 360 -2.59 26.75 0.44
CA LYS A 360 -2.37 25.74 1.49
C LYS A 360 -1.11 24.92 1.24
N ILE A 361 -0.92 24.40 0.02
CA ILE A 361 0.25 23.58 -0.33
C ILE A 361 1.54 24.40 -0.24
N GLN A 362 1.52 25.68 -0.65
CA GLN A 362 2.69 26.55 -0.53
C GLN A 362 3.11 26.80 0.92
N ALA A 363 2.17 26.87 1.86
CA ALA A 363 2.48 27.00 3.28
C ALA A 363 3.21 25.75 3.78
N VAL A 364 2.66 24.55 3.51
CA VAL A 364 3.28 23.27 3.90
C VAL A 364 4.66 23.09 3.27
N ALA A 365 4.80 23.40 1.98
CA ALA A 365 6.06 23.28 1.26
C ALA A 365 7.15 24.20 1.85
N LYS A 366 6.81 25.40 2.33
CA LYS A 366 7.75 26.30 3.01
C LYS A 366 8.19 25.76 4.37
N ASP A 367 7.27 25.19 5.13
CA ASP A 367 7.56 24.62 6.44
C ASP A 367 8.49 23.39 6.33
N GLU A 368 8.24 22.49 5.37
CA GLU A 368 9.14 21.37 5.07
C GLU A 368 10.52 21.84 4.60
N PHE A 369 10.59 22.86 3.74
CA PHE A 369 11.88 23.39 3.28
C PHE A 369 12.70 24.02 4.42
N SER A 370 12.02 24.61 5.41
CA SER A 370 12.64 25.18 6.60
C SER A 370 13.19 24.08 7.54
N SER A 371 12.42 23.02 7.76
CA SER A 371 12.84 21.88 8.61
C SER A 371 13.98 21.07 7.97
N TYR A 372 13.99 20.91 6.66
CA TYR A 372 15.06 20.24 5.91
C TYR A 372 16.41 21.00 6.02
N ASN A 373 16.37 22.33 5.95
CA ASN A 373 17.56 23.17 6.10
C ASN A 373 18.09 23.22 7.55
N CYS A 374 17.22 23.04 8.54
CA CYS A 374 17.61 23.00 9.95
C CYS A 374 18.31 21.68 10.31
N SER A 375 17.77 20.54 9.87
CA SER A 375 18.33 19.20 10.13
C SER A 375 19.69 18.96 9.45
N HIS A 376 19.95 19.55 8.27
CA HIS A 376 21.23 19.44 7.58
C HIS A 376 22.32 20.39 8.12
N ARG A 377 21.98 21.34 9.00
CA ARG A 377 22.97 22.20 9.67
C ARG A 377 23.50 21.60 10.98
N SER A 378 22.76 20.68 11.59
CA SER A 378 23.12 20.04 12.86
C SER A 378 23.99 18.78 12.75
N ASP A 379 24.24 18.27 11.53
CA ASP A 379 25.08 17.08 11.33
C ASP A 379 26.14 17.27 10.22
N PRO A 380 27.37 17.70 10.56
CA PRO A 380 28.44 17.95 9.60
C PRO A 380 29.03 16.66 8.96
N GLY A 381 28.65 15.46 9.42
CA GLY A 381 29.18 14.17 8.95
C GLY A 381 28.63 13.70 7.59
N ARG A 382 27.49 14.21 7.13
CA ARG A 382 26.85 13.79 5.86
C ARG A 382 27.38 14.49 4.60
N ARG A 383 28.28 15.47 4.73
CA ARG A 383 28.77 16.28 3.59
C ARG A 383 29.73 15.55 2.64
N SER A 384 30.21 14.35 2.96
CA SER A 384 31.31 13.71 2.22
C SER A 384 30.90 12.62 1.22
N GLN A 385 29.60 12.36 0.98
CA GLN A 385 29.17 11.25 0.11
C GLN A 385 28.15 11.62 -0.98
N SER A 386 28.13 12.88 -1.42
CA SER A 386 27.41 13.29 -2.62
C SER A 386 28.37 13.81 -3.69
N VAL A 387 28.95 12.88 -4.45
CA VAL A 387 29.36 13.06 -5.85
C VAL A 387 28.81 11.89 -6.64
#